data_AF-A0A0F6WPK1-F1
#
_entry.id   AF-A0A0F6WPK1-F1
#
_cell.length_a   1.000
_cell.length_b   1.000
_cell.length_c   1.000
_cell.angle_alpha   90.00
_cell.angle_beta   90.00
_cell.angle_gamma   90.00
#
_symmetry.space_group_name_H-M   'P 1'
#
loop_
_entity.id
_entity.type
_entity.pdbx_description
1 polymer ?
#
loop_
_entity_poly.entity_id
_entity_poly.type
_entity_poly.pdbx_seq_one_letter_code
_entity_poly.pdbx_strand_id
1 'polypeptide(L)'
;MGWHIGNRSVGDFPTFMKPIIDHIADQLGTKRLILVGASAGGYAAVNFGIHFPGCIALALNPRLRLNAAPWPDITNMVKAAYGVSGIGKIKEARDRHITMDLATLFVTDLPFSLALYQNTDDTGYFKRQFTPFVSTLKTKTNLWTRLESDGRGHVPIPEDRFQDILRNLSDSQISSNESLNSAGFIQNVEGFQEG
;
A
#
# COMPACT_ATOMS: atom_id res chain seq x y z
N MET A 1 -6.53 11.72 -8.97
CA MET A 1 -5.57 11.25 -7.93
C MET A 1 -4.23 10.98 -8.61
N GLY A 2 -3.10 11.24 -7.95
CA GLY A 2 -1.75 11.05 -8.53
C GLY A 2 -0.93 9.92 -7.88
N TRP A 3 -1.55 9.12 -6.98
CA TRP A 3 -0.94 7.97 -6.29
C TRP A 3 0.41 8.23 -5.60
N HIS A 4 0.73 9.51 -5.32
CA HIS A 4 2.02 9.94 -4.77
C HIS A 4 3.23 9.43 -5.55
N ILE A 5 3.10 9.32 -6.86
CA ILE A 5 4.18 8.83 -7.75
C ILE A 5 5.16 9.96 -8.10
N GLY A 6 4.65 11.19 -8.21
CA GLY A 6 5.43 12.36 -8.54
C GLY A 6 5.05 13.00 -9.87
N ASN A 7 5.91 13.88 -10.36
CA ASN A 7 5.66 14.71 -11.53
C ASN A 7 6.98 15.19 -12.15
N ARG A 8 6.90 15.93 -13.27
CA ARG A 8 8.09 16.46 -13.95
C ARG A 8 8.98 17.35 -13.08
N SER A 9 8.40 18.08 -12.13
CA SER A 9 9.14 19.05 -11.31
C SER A 9 9.87 18.39 -10.14
N VAL A 10 9.26 17.39 -9.50
CA VAL A 10 9.82 16.73 -8.30
C VAL A 10 10.47 15.37 -8.60
N GLY A 11 10.24 14.81 -9.79
CA GLY A 11 10.70 13.46 -10.13
C GLY A 11 9.90 12.38 -9.40
N ASP A 12 10.59 11.32 -8.98
CA ASP A 12 10.04 10.24 -8.16
C ASP A 12 9.74 10.75 -6.74
N PHE A 13 8.46 10.85 -6.40
CA PHE A 13 8.04 11.48 -5.15
C PHE A 13 8.42 10.69 -3.89
N PRO A 14 8.35 9.34 -3.83
CA PRO A 14 8.87 8.58 -2.70
C PRO A 14 10.35 8.87 -2.42
N THR A 15 11.20 8.87 -3.45
CA THR A 15 12.62 9.19 -3.32
C THR A 15 12.84 10.63 -2.86
N PHE A 16 12.06 11.58 -3.39
CA PHE A 16 12.12 12.98 -2.97
C PHE A 16 11.71 13.17 -1.50
N MET A 17 10.65 12.49 -1.04
CA MET A 17 10.11 12.63 0.32
C MET A 17 10.94 11.91 1.38
N LYS A 18 11.71 10.88 1.01
CA LYS A 18 12.51 10.08 1.94
C LYS A 18 13.34 10.93 2.92
N PRO A 19 14.24 11.83 2.48
CA PRO A 19 15.07 12.61 3.41
C PRO A 19 14.26 13.51 4.36
N ILE A 20 13.07 13.96 3.93
CA ILE A 20 12.18 14.79 4.75
C ILE A 20 11.56 13.93 5.86
N ILE A 21 11.06 12.75 5.50
CA ILE A 21 10.46 11.81 6.46
C ILE A 21 11.52 11.30 7.44
N ASP A 22 12.72 10.95 6.96
CA ASP A 22 13.84 10.54 7.81
C ASP A 22 14.18 11.64 8.82
N HIS A 23 14.30 12.90 8.37
CA HIS A 23 14.58 14.03 9.25
C HIS A 23 13.51 14.19 10.33
N ILE A 24 12.23 14.09 9.97
CA ILE A 24 11.12 14.18 10.94
C ILE A 24 11.19 13.02 11.94
N ALA A 25 11.41 11.79 11.47
CA ALA A 25 11.51 10.61 12.31
C ALA A 25 12.66 10.74 13.32
N ASP A 26 13.81 11.22 12.88
CA ASP A 26 14.99 11.46 13.70
C ASP A 26 14.74 12.55 14.76
N GLN A 27 14.11 13.68 14.37
CA GLN A 27 13.79 14.76 15.30
C GLN A 27 12.78 14.35 16.37
N LEU A 28 11.83 13.49 16.02
CA LEU A 28 10.85 12.97 16.97
C LEU A 28 11.40 11.81 17.81
N GLY A 29 12.59 11.28 17.48
CA GLY A 29 13.15 10.09 18.12
C GLY A 29 12.22 8.88 18.02
N THR A 30 11.45 8.78 16.92
CA THR A 30 10.43 7.74 16.80
C THR A 30 11.10 6.37 16.67
N LYS A 31 10.55 5.38 17.39
CA LYS A 31 10.95 3.98 17.25
C LYS A 31 10.19 3.26 16.15
N ARG A 32 9.19 3.92 15.57
CA ARG A 32 8.22 3.29 14.68
C ARG A 32 7.68 4.26 13.65
N LEU A 33 7.87 3.91 12.38
CA LEU A 33 7.24 4.58 11.25
C LEU A 33 6.08 3.74 10.74
N ILE A 34 4.90 4.37 10.65
CA ILE A 34 3.69 3.75 10.11
C ILE A 34 3.23 4.58 8.91
N LEU A 35 3.23 3.96 7.73
CA LEU A 35 2.73 4.55 6.49
C LEU A 35 1.29 4.08 6.29
N VAL A 36 0.34 5.00 6.33
CA VAL A 36 -1.09 4.66 6.30
C VAL A 36 -1.73 5.21 5.04
N GLY A 37 -2.54 4.39 4.37
CA GLY A 37 -3.33 4.86 3.24
C GLY A 37 -4.48 3.95 2.86
N ALA A 38 -5.62 4.56 2.48
CA ALA A 38 -6.79 3.84 1.99
C ALA A 38 -6.91 3.92 0.48
N SER A 39 -7.45 2.88 -0.18
CA SER A 39 -7.71 2.86 -1.62
C SER A 39 -6.45 3.24 -2.45
N ALA A 40 -6.47 4.37 -3.17
CA ALA A 40 -5.31 4.91 -3.88
C ALA A 40 -4.15 5.33 -2.95
N GLY A 41 -4.45 5.75 -1.72
CA GLY A 41 -3.43 5.99 -0.69
C GLY A 41 -2.78 4.69 -0.21
N GLY A 42 -3.50 3.57 -0.26
CA GLY A 42 -2.93 2.26 0.07
C GLY A 42 -1.83 1.85 -0.92
N TYR A 43 -2.02 2.12 -2.22
CA TYR A 43 -0.94 2.00 -3.21
C TYR A 43 0.30 2.81 -2.79
N ALA A 44 0.09 4.08 -2.41
CA ALA A 44 1.17 4.98 -2.04
C ALA A 44 1.90 4.50 -0.78
N ALA A 45 1.17 4.06 0.26
CA ALA A 45 1.77 3.53 1.48
C ALA A 45 2.69 2.33 1.20
N VAL A 46 2.24 1.39 0.36
CA VAL A 46 3.04 0.22 -0.04
C VAL A 46 4.23 0.63 -0.90
N ASN A 47 4.03 1.54 -1.86
CA ASN A 47 5.11 2.04 -2.72
C ASN A 47 6.19 2.79 -1.93
N PHE A 48 5.78 3.60 -0.93
CA PHE A 48 6.70 4.28 -0.02
C PHE A 48 7.45 3.30 0.89
N GLY A 49 6.80 2.23 1.36
CA GLY A 49 7.38 1.29 2.32
C GLY A 49 8.73 0.70 1.88
N ILE A 50 8.95 0.55 0.57
CA ILE A 50 10.22 0.07 -0.01
C ILE A 50 11.40 0.96 0.39
N HIS A 51 11.15 2.26 0.57
CA HIS A 51 12.17 3.24 0.94
C HIS A 51 12.43 3.29 2.45
N PHE A 52 11.59 2.65 3.27
CA PHE A 52 11.72 2.67 4.73
C PHE A 52 11.73 1.25 5.30
N PRO A 53 12.87 0.55 5.23
CA PRO A 53 13.01 -0.78 5.84
C PRO A 53 12.60 -0.78 7.32
N GLY A 54 11.88 -1.82 7.73
CA GLY A 54 11.37 -1.98 9.10
C GLY A 54 10.13 -1.14 9.45
N CYS A 55 9.63 -0.30 8.53
CA CYS A 55 8.35 0.39 8.74
C CYS A 55 7.15 -0.58 8.75
N ILE A 56 5.98 -0.06 9.12
CA ILE A 56 4.70 -0.74 8.88
C ILE A 56 3.95 0.02 7.79
N ALA A 57 3.65 -0.64 6.68
CA ALA A 57 2.77 -0.09 5.65
C ALA A 57 1.35 -0.64 5.85
N LEU A 58 0.46 0.19 6.39
CA LEU A 58 -0.95 -0.11 6.59
C LEU A 58 -1.77 0.36 5.37
N ALA A 59 -2.21 -0.61 4.57
CA ALA A 59 -2.99 -0.37 3.37
C ALA A 59 -4.45 -0.83 3.59
N LEU A 60 -5.39 0.11 3.52
CA LEU A 60 -6.81 -0.10 3.84
C LEU A 60 -7.65 -0.18 2.57
N ASN A 61 -8.31 -1.31 2.34
CA ASN A 61 -9.04 -1.64 1.10
C ASN A 61 -8.31 -1.13 -0.17
N PRO A 62 -7.04 -1.51 -0.38
CA PRO A 62 -6.13 -0.77 -1.25
C PRO A 62 -6.30 -1.08 -2.74
N ARG A 63 -5.87 -0.14 -3.59
CA ARG A 63 -5.70 -0.36 -5.03
C ARG A 63 -4.25 -0.75 -5.34
N LEU A 64 -3.94 -2.04 -5.29
CA LEU A 64 -2.56 -2.56 -5.43
C LEU A 64 -2.14 -2.81 -6.89
N ARG A 65 -3.12 -2.90 -7.79
CA ARG A 65 -2.97 -3.24 -9.20
C ARG A 65 -3.68 -2.21 -10.06
N LEU A 66 -2.91 -1.27 -10.59
CA LEU A 66 -3.38 -0.23 -11.51
C LEU A 66 -3.68 -0.78 -12.91
N ASN A 67 -3.20 -1.99 -13.22
CA ASN A 67 -3.55 -2.77 -14.40
C ASN A 67 -4.71 -3.77 -14.13
N ALA A 68 -5.55 -3.51 -13.14
CA ALA A 68 -6.76 -4.28 -12.88
C ALA A 68 -7.92 -3.35 -12.52
N ALA A 69 -9.15 -3.85 -12.65
CA ALA A 69 -10.32 -3.06 -12.26
C ALA A 69 -10.34 -2.82 -10.72
N PRO A 70 -10.83 -1.67 -10.25
CA PRO A 70 -11.31 -0.55 -11.06
C PRO A 70 -10.15 0.22 -11.74
N TRP A 71 -10.25 0.33 -13.06
CA TRP A 71 -9.19 0.86 -13.91
C TRP A 71 -8.98 2.35 -13.65
N PRO A 72 -7.81 2.77 -13.17
CA PRO A 72 -7.48 4.17 -13.07
C PRO A 72 -7.20 4.78 -14.44
N ASP A 73 -7.49 6.07 -14.61
CA ASP A 73 -7.09 6.83 -15.80
C ASP A 73 -5.62 7.25 -15.74
N ILE A 74 -4.74 6.25 -15.88
CA ILE A 74 -3.29 6.43 -15.85
C ILE A 74 -2.81 7.32 -17.00
N THR A 75 -3.47 7.23 -18.16
CA THR A 75 -3.10 8.03 -19.34
C THR A 75 -3.23 9.53 -19.05
N ASN A 76 -4.37 9.98 -18.54
CA ASN A 76 -4.54 11.41 -18.24
C ASN A 76 -3.70 11.84 -17.04
N MET A 77 -3.52 10.96 -16.05
CA MET A 77 -2.59 11.24 -14.94
C MET A 77 -1.16 11.47 -15.46
N VAL A 78 -0.63 10.61 -16.34
CA VAL A 78 0.74 10.74 -16.87
C VAL A 78 0.88 12.02 -17.68
N LYS A 79 -0.09 12.33 -18.54
CA LYS A 79 -0.09 13.58 -19.31
C LYS A 79 -0.01 14.80 -18.40
N ALA A 80 -0.84 14.83 -17.36
CA ALA A 80 -0.90 15.95 -16.42
C ALA A 80 0.37 16.06 -15.57
N ALA A 81 0.85 14.94 -15.01
CA ALA A 81 2.01 14.94 -14.12
C ALA A 81 3.33 15.20 -14.85
N TYR A 82 3.50 14.69 -16.07
CA TYR A 82 4.78 14.75 -16.77
C TYR A 82 4.79 15.71 -17.97
N GLY A 83 3.65 16.32 -18.32
CA GLY A 83 3.55 17.25 -19.44
C GLY A 83 3.87 16.59 -20.79
N VAL A 84 3.62 15.28 -20.91
CA VAL A 84 3.91 14.50 -22.12
C VAL A 84 2.67 14.31 -22.98
N SER A 85 2.86 14.26 -24.30
CA SER A 85 1.82 13.99 -25.29
C SER A 85 2.30 12.98 -26.33
N GLY A 86 1.35 12.28 -26.95
CA GLY A 86 1.61 11.18 -27.90
C GLY A 86 1.77 9.81 -27.21
N ILE A 87 1.26 8.77 -27.86
CA ILE A 87 1.14 7.41 -27.30
C ILE A 87 2.50 6.88 -26.81
N GLY A 88 3.55 7.05 -27.60
CA GLY A 88 4.91 6.58 -27.25
C GLY A 88 5.47 7.22 -25.98
N LYS A 89 5.41 8.56 -25.87
CA LYS A 89 5.92 9.30 -24.71
C LYS A 89 5.11 9.05 -23.44
N ILE A 90 3.79 8.87 -23.58
CA ILE A 90 2.91 8.50 -22.46
C ILE A 90 3.30 7.11 -21.94
N LYS A 91 3.48 6.14 -22.84
CA LYS A 91 3.90 4.79 -22.46
C LYS A 91 5.26 4.82 -21.76
N GLU A 92 6.23 5.53 -22.33
CA GLU A 92 7.57 5.66 -21.76
C GLU A 92 7.54 6.28 -20.35
N ALA A 93 6.81 7.38 -20.15
CA ALA A 93 6.69 8.03 -18.85
C ALA A 93 5.95 7.14 -17.83
N ARG A 94 4.91 6.41 -18.26
CA ARG A 94 4.23 5.42 -17.42
C ARG A 94 5.21 4.34 -16.97
N ASP A 95 5.89 3.69 -17.92
CA ASP A 95 6.75 2.53 -17.65
C ASP A 95 7.97 2.92 -16.79
N ARG A 96 8.41 4.18 -16.87
CA ARG A 96 9.50 4.70 -16.05
C ARG A 96 9.11 5.00 -14.61
N HIS A 97 7.88 5.47 -14.38
CA HIS A 97 7.51 6.06 -13.08
C HIS A 97 6.42 5.29 -12.34
N ILE A 98 5.67 4.41 -13.01
CA ILE A 98 4.48 3.80 -12.44
C ILE A 98 4.63 2.28 -12.40
N THR A 99 4.64 1.75 -11.20
CA THR A 99 4.48 0.31 -11.00
C THR A 99 3.01 -0.07 -11.16
N MET A 100 2.68 -0.77 -12.24
CA MET A 100 1.28 -1.11 -12.54
C MET A 100 0.72 -2.22 -11.64
N ASP A 101 1.57 -3.10 -11.11
CA ASP A 101 1.22 -4.16 -10.16
C ASP A 101 2.28 -4.18 -9.06
N LEU A 102 1.94 -3.74 -7.84
CA LEU A 102 2.92 -3.60 -6.76
C LEU A 102 3.55 -4.93 -6.34
N ALA A 103 2.92 -6.07 -6.61
CA ALA A 103 3.49 -7.37 -6.24
C ALA A 103 4.81 -7.64 -6.98
N THR A 104 5.02 -7.03 -8.15
CA THR A 104 6.24 -7.21 -8.94
C THR A 104 7.47 -6.56 -8.30
N LEU A 105 7.28 -5.69 -7.31
CA LEU A 105 8.39 -5.07 -6.57
C LEU A 105 9.04 -6.04 -5.58
N PHE A 106 8.37 -7.13 -5.22
CA PHE A 106 8.77 -8.00 -4.11
C PHE A 106 9.25 -9.36 -4.60
N VAL A 107 10.35 -9.35 -5.37
CA VAL A 107 11.03 -10.57 -5.83
C VAL A 107 11.63 -11.32 -4.63
N THR A 108 12.29 -10.60 -3.73
CA THR A 108 12.78 -11.10 -2.43
C THR A 108 11.72 -10.92 -1.35
N ASP A 109 12.05 -11.20 -0.08
CA ASP A 109 11.12 -10.90 1.02
C ASP A 109 10.87 -9.39 1.16
N LEU A 110 9.77 -9.03 1.84
CA LEU A 110 9.38 -7.63 2.06
C LEU A 110 10.35 -6.98 3.07
N PRO A 111 10.95 -5.81 2.76
CA PRO A 111 11.88 -5.14 3.69
C PRO A 111 11.16 -4.42 4.84
N PHE A 112 9.83 -4.46 4.88
CA PHE A 112 8.96 -3.82 5.86
C PHE A 112 7.75 -4.72 6.14
N SER A 113 7.01 -4.47 7.21
CA SER A 113 5.77 -5.20 7.50
C SER A 113 4.62 -4.64 6.66
N LEU A 114 4.07 -5.43 5.75
CA LEU A 114 2.94 -5.07 4.90
C LEU A 114 1.63 -5.53 5.54
N ALA A 115 0.83 -4.58 6.03
CA ALA A 115 -0.47 -4.85 6.66
C ALA A 115 -1.62 -4.48 5.71
N LEU A 116 -2.30 -5.49 5.17
CA LEU A 116 -3.43 -5.32 4.27
C LEU A 116 -4.74 -5.53 5.02
N TYR A 117 -5.47 -4.45 5.23
CA TYR A 117 -6.86 -4.51 5.71
C TYR A 117 -7.79 -4.54 4.51
N GLN A 118 -8.72 -5.48 4.44
CA GLN A 118 -9.55 -5.65 3.26
C GLN A 118 -11.02 -5.92 3.61
N ASN A 119 -11.90 -5.07 3.07
CA ASN A 119 -13.34 -5.33 3.06
C ASN A 119 -13.67 -6.45 2.06
N THR A 120 -14.20 -7.56 2.53
CA THR A 120 -14.56 -8.73 1.71
C THR A 120 -15.87 -8.52 0.93
N ASP A 121 -16.74 -7.62 1.39
CA ASP A 121 -17.99 -7.27 0.71
C ASP A 121 -17.76 -6.31 -0.47
N ASP A 122 -16.58 -5.69 -0.57
CA ASP A 122 -16.09 -5.04 -1.77
C ASP A 122 -15.57 -6.09 -2.76
N THR A 123 -16.47 -6.95 -3.25
CA THR A 123 -16.12 -8.09 -4.10
C THR A 123 -15.28 -7.69 -5.32
N GLY A 124 -15.44 -6.45 -5.81
CA GLY A 124 -14.67 -5.92 -6.92
C GLY A 124 -13.21 -5.68 -6.57
N TYR A 125 -12.91 -5.01 -5.45
CA TYR A 125 -11.55 -4.83 -4.98
C TYR A 125 -10.98 -6.14 -4.44
N PHE A 126 -11.76 -6.90 -3.67
CA PHE A 126 -11.33 -8.17 -3.10
C PHE A 126 -10.81 -9.11 -4.20
N LYS A 127 -11.62 -9.40 -5.23
CA LYS A 127 -11.24 -10.35 -6.28
C LYS A 127 -10.15 -9.85 -7.23
N ARG A 128 -10.04 -8.54 -7.47
CA ARG A 128 -9.18 -8.01 -8.55
C ARG A 128 -7.93 -7.29 -8.07
N GLN A 129 -7.97 -6.74 -6.87
CA GLN A 129 -6.86 -6.02 -6.23
C GLN A 129 -6.20 -6.91 -5.18
N PHE A 130 -6.97 -7.35 -4.17
CA PHE A 130 -6.43 -8.07 -3.02
C PHE A 130 -6.00 -9.51 -3.35
N THR A 131 -6.93 -10.34 -3.85
CA THR A 131 -6.71 -11.78 -4.07
C THR A 131 -5.46 -12.06 -4.92
N PRO A 132 -5.27 -11.45 -6.11
CA PRO A 132 -4.12 -11.74 -6.95
C PRO A 132 -2.80 -11.25 -6.35
N PHE A 133 -2.84 -10.12 -5.63
CA PHE A 133 -1.67 -9.56 -4.95
C PHE A 133 -1.21 -10.47 -3.81
N VAL A 134 -2.14 -10.89 -2.94
CA VAL A 134 -1.84 -11.78 -1.82
C VAL A 134 -1.42 -13.17 -2.31
N SER A 135 -2.05 -13.72 -3.36
CA SER A 135 -1.65 -15.00 -3.94
C SER A 135 -0.19 -14.98 -4.42
N THR A 136 0.26 -13.85 -4.99
CA THR A 136 1.65 -13.65 -5.43
C THR A 136 2.62 -13.56 -4.25
N LEU A 137 2.21 -12.97 -3.12
CA LEU A 137 3.07 -12.70 -1.97
C LEU A 137 2.86 -13.67 -0.79
N LYS A 138 2.06 -14.72 -0.94
CA LYS A 138 1.64 -15.60 0.18
C LYS A 138 2.79 -16.29 0.92
N THR A 139 3.97 -16.39 0.32
CA THR A 139 5.17 -16.98 0.92
C THR A 139 6.09 -15.95 1.59
N LYS A 140 5.75 -14.65 1.54
CA LYS A 140 6.55 -13.55 2.08
C LYS A 140 6.25 -13.40 3.57
N THR A 141 7.28 -13.50 4.41
CA THR A 141 7.09 -13.60 5.87
C THR A 141 6.52 -12.33 6.47
N ASN A 142 6.74 -11.19 5.84
CA ASN A 142 6.30 -9.89 6.34
C ASN A 142 4.95 -9.44 5.76
N LEU A 143 4.17 -10.36 5.18
CA LEU A 143 2.80 -10.10 4.74
C LEU A 143 1.78 -10.42 5.85
N TRP A 144 0.96 -9.43 6.17
CA TRP A 144 -0.07 -9.48 7.19
C TRP A 144 -1.42 -9.10 6.58
N THR A 145 -2.46 -9.86 6.88
CA THR A 145 -3.81 -9.57 6.36
C THR A 145 -4.85 -9.52 7.48
N ARG A 146 -5.84 -8.66 7.31
CA ARG A 146 -7.05 -8.61 8.12
C ARG A 146 -8.25 -8.46 7.19
N LEU A 147 -9.12 -9.46 7.20
CA LEU A 147 -10.31 -9.51 6.37
C LEU A 147 -11.54 -9.19 7.22
N GLU A 148 -12.36 -8.26 6.76
CA GLU A 148 -13.55 -7.80 7.48
C GLU A 148 -14.72 -7.61 6.50
N SER A 149 -15.94 -7.67 7.01
CA SER A 149 -17.18 -7.36 6.27
C SER A 149 -17.67 -6.00 6.72
N ASP A 150 -17.33 -4.96 5.94
CA ASP A 150 -17.60 -3.55 6.29
C ASP A 150 -18.84 -3.01 5.58
N GLY A 151 -19.54 -3.86 4.82
CA GLY A 151 -20.67 -3.50 3.99
C GLY A 151 -20.33 -3.46 2.51
N ARG A 152 -21.37 -3.54 1.68
CA ARG A 152 -21.25 -3.73 0.23
C ARG A 152 -20.58 -2.56 -0.48
N GLY A 153 -19.61 -2.89 -1.33
CA GLY A 153 -18.94 -1.95 -2.22
C GLY A 153 -17.73 -1.26 -1.58
N HIS A 154 -17.23 -0.22 -2.23
CA HIS A 154 -16.00 0.48 -1.82
C HIS A 154 -16.28 1.51 -0.72
N VAL A 155 -16.62 1.00 0.47
CA VAL A 155 -16.92 1.79 1.66
C VAL A 155 -15.66 2.02 2.51
N PRO A 156 -15.60 3.13 3.28
CA PRO A 156 -14.52 3.36 4.22
C PRO A 156 -14.54 2.32 5.35
N ILE A 157 -13.36 2.06 5.92
CA ILE A 157 -13.25 1.32 7.18
C ILE A 157 -14.03 2.06 8.29
N PRO A 158 -14.71 1.35 9.21
CA PRO A 158 -15.28 1.95 10.41
C PRO A 158 -14.24 2.70 11.24
N GLU A 159 -14.62 3.88 11.76
CA GLU A 159 -13.69 4.79 12.45
C GLU A 159 -13.11 4.19 13.72
N ASP A 160 -13.96 3.56 14.54
CA ASP A 160 -13.57 2.85 15.77
C ASP A 160 -12.51 1.79 15.48
N ARG A 161 -12.71 0.99 14.43
CA ARG A 161 -11.76 -0.03 14.02
C ARG A 161 -10.45 0.57 13.53
N PHE A 162 -10.51 1.66 12.77
CA PHE A 162 -9.30 2.35 12.31
C PHE A 162 -8.48 2.90 13.49
N GLN A 163 -9.13 3.55 14.45
CA GLN A 163 -8.50 4.07 15.65
C GLN A 163 -7.88 2.95 16.50
N ASP A 164 -8.61 1.84 16.67
CA ASP A 164 -8.11 0.67 17.40
C ASP A 164 -6.90 0.03 16.73
N ILE A 165 -6.89 -0.09 15.39
CA ILE A 165 -5.73 -0.56 14.64
C ILE A 165 -4.55 0.38 14.89
N LEU A 166 -4.72 1.69 14.69
CA LEU A 166 -3.63 2.66 14.87
C LEU A 166 -3.08 2.66 16.30
N ARG A 167 -3.95 2.57 17.32
CA ARG A 167 -3.53 2.49 18.72
C ARG A 167 -2.60 1.31 18.94
N ASN A 168 -3.00 0.12 18.50
CA ASN A 168 -2.17 -1.09 18.62
C ASN A 168 -0.87 -0.96 17.83
N LEU A 169 -0.93 -0.54 16.57
CA LEU A 169 0.27 -0.40 15.74
C LEU A 169 1.23 0.66 16.28
N SER A 170 0.75 1.68 16.96
CA SER A 170 1.58 2.74 17.56
C SER A 170 2.27 2.34 18.86
N ASP A 171 1.93 1.19 19.44
CA ASP A 171 2.56 0.73 20.69
C ASP A 171 4.03 0.39 20.45
N SER A 172 4.91 1.28 20.91
CA SER A 172 6.36 1.13 20.77
C SER A 172 7.00 0.27 21.86
N GLN A 173 6.23 -0.24 22.82
CA GLN A 173 6.73 -1.14 23.88
C GLN A 173 6.84 -2.59 23.39
N ILE A 174 6.07 -2.94 22.36
CA ILE A 174 6.06 -4.27 21.74
C ILE A 174 6.69 -4.22 20.34
N SER A 175 7.03 -5.39 19.81
CA SER A 175 7.57 -5.51 18.44
C SER A 175 6.53 -5.16 17.37
N SER A 176 6.97 -4.92 16.14
CA SER A 176 6.04 -4.67 15.02
C SER A 176 5.10 -5.86 14.79
N ASN A 177 5.63 -7.09 14.86
CA ASN A 177 4.84 -8.31 14.66
C ASN A 177 3.79 -8.50 15.77
N GLU A 178 4.16 -8.29 17.04
CA GLU A 178 3.21 -8.36 18.15
C GLU A 178 2.10 -7.31 17.99
N SER A 179 2.45 -6.07 17.64
CA SER A 179 1.44 -5.02 17.44
C SER A 179 0.46 -5.30 16.30
N LEU A 180 0.93 -5.97 15.23
CA LEU A 180 0.09 -6.37 14.10
C LEU A 180 -0.87 -7.46 14.52
N ASN A 181 -0.39 -8.44 15.30
CA ASN A 181 -1.22 -9.47 15.88
C ASN A 181 -2.28 -8.88 16.84
N SER A 182 -1.88 -7.97 17.74
CA SER A 182 -2.81 -7.26 18.64
C SER A 182 -3.83 -6.40 17.88
N ALA A 183 -3.45 -5.86 16.72
CA ALA A 183 -4.35 -5.16 15.80
C ALA A 183 -5.25 -6.10 14.97
N GLY A 184 -5.21 -7.42 15.21
CA GLY A 184 -6.07 -8.41 14.55
C GLY A 184 -5.61 -8.83 13.16
N PHE A 185 -4.35 -8.57 12.79
CA PHE A 185 -3.79 -9.07 11.54
C PHE A 185 -3.17 -10.46 11.74
N ILE A 186 -3.27 -11.29 10.69
CA ILE A 186 -2.70 -12.63 10.64
C ILE A 186 -1.54 -12.63 9.66
N GLN A 187 -0.40 -13.16 10.10
CA GLN A 187 0.81 -13.32 9.29
C GLN A 187 0.70 -14.57 8.44
N ASN A 188 1.04 -14.47 7.16
CA ASN A 188 0.97 -15.56 6.17
C ASN A 188 -0.43 -16.18 6.12
N VAL A 189 -1.13 -16.03 5.00
CA VAL A 189 -2.52 -16.47 4.89
C VAL A 189 -2.58 -18.00 4.73
N GLU A 190 -2.16 -18.75 5.75
CA GLU A 190 -2.43 -20.18 5.89
C GLU A 190 -3.95 -20.36 5.85
N GLY A 191 -4.46 -20.84 4.72
CA GLY A 191 -5.90 -21.02 4.51
C GLY A 191 -6.57 -20.04 3.54
N PHE A 192 -5.82 -19.16 2.84
CA PHE A 192 -6.38 -18.47 1.67
C PHE A 192 -6.62 -19.48 0.54
N GLN A 193 -7.80 -20.09 0.54
CA GLN A 193 -8.31 -20.88 -0.57
C GLN A 193 -8.87 -19.90 -1.61
N GLU A 194 -8.39 -20.00 -2.85
CA GLU A 194 -9.03 -19.33 -4.00
C GLU A 194 -10.44 -19.90 -4.13
N GLY A 195 -11.43 -19.17 -3.61
CA GLY A 195 -12.87 -19.48 -3.78
C GLY A 195 -13.38 -19.07 -5.15
#